data_AF-A0A7L5JLS9-F1
#
_entry.id   AF-A0A7L5JLS9-F1
#
_cell.length_a   1.000
_cell.length_b   1.000
_cell.length_c   1.000
_cell.angle_alpha   90.00
_cell.angle_beta   90.00
_cell.angle_gamma   90.00
#
_symmetry.space_group_name_H-M   'P 1'
#
loop_
_entity.id
_entity.type
_entity.pdbx_description
1 polymer ?
#
loop_
_entity_poly.entity_id
_entity_poly.type
_entity_poly.pdbx_seq_one_letter_code
_entity_poly.pdbx_strand_id
1 'polypeptide(L)'
;MESNISKLLQLEHNCRNCENIKELYFQIVNETRNIVPYSQGVLLTTDLKGKYKVVGISDISVVDSTSPYVQWIENVVEDLNANPKSKDIFVVEAKNDLKEVNYKSLLEYAPPNLLFMPLISTKEDSEVNYIFLLFKESNWIENDILMLKHLSSSLSYFLFAMRSCGILQTVKRISFKNKYFKIILILLFILMFLPVQLSILAPLEVDSKNPYVVTSPLNAIIKDIKVYPNDKISKNQLIVEFDDVDFKNNYLVSKRTLDVANAELFTVKQSSFMDPKQKSQISQLENQVELKEAELNFAKDQLDKTKIYAKEEGIAIINNPNDWKGKPVNTGERIFLIANPNSIELKIMLPVSDAIFLEENAIVKAFFDNDPTNSWKAKVKYISYKPELTEQNVLSYKIIAQFDDINENGYIPSIGLRGTAKIYSKQVSLFFYLFRKPITATRQWIGW
;
A
#
# COMPACT_ATOMS: atom_id res chain seq x y z
N MET A 1 15.25 20.27 -65.54
CA MET A 1 14.03 20.03 -64.73
C MET A 1 14.14 18.77 -63.89
N GLU A 2 14.55 17.62 -64.44
CA GLU A 2 14.70 16.34 -63.71
C GLU A 2 15.60 16.43 -62.45
N SER A 3 16.70 17.19 -62.51
CA SER A 3 17.61 17.36 -61.36
C SER A 3 16.99 18.07 -60.15
N ASN A 4 16.09 19.05 -60.35
CA ASN A 4 15.47 19.78 -59.23
C ASN A 4 14.37 18.97 -58.54
N ILE A 5 13.66 18.12 -59.29
CA ILE A 5 12.63 17.23 -58.73
C ILE A 5 13.28 16.16 -57.83
N SER A 6 14.40 15.58 -58.28
CA SER A 6 15.16 14.61 -57.47
C SER A 6 15.65 15.23 -56.16
N LYS A 7 16.20 16.45 -56.21
CA LYS A 7 16.63 17.19 -55.01
C LYS A 7 15.47 17.52 -54.07
N LEU A 8 14.32 17.91 -54.61
CA LEU A 8 13.11 18.18 -53.83
C LEU A 8 12.65 16.93 -53.07
N LEU A 9 12.54 15.79 -53.76
CA LEU A 9 12.14 14.52 -53.15
C LEU A 9 13.15 14.06 -52.09
N GLN A 10 14.45 14.27 -52.32
CA GLN A 10 15.49 13.96 -51.35
C GLN A 10 15.39 14.84 -50.09
N LEU A 11 15.16 16.15 -50.26
CA LEU A 11 14.94 17.06 -49.13
C LEU A 11 13.74 16.64 -48.30
N GLU A 12 12.61 16.35 -48.94
CA GLU A 12 11.42 15.87 -48.23
C GLU A 12 11.65 14.53 -47.52
N HIS A 13 12.35 13.59 -48.17
CA HIS A 13 12.70 12.31 -47.56
C HIS A 13 13.55 12.50 -46.30
N ASN A 14 14.58 13.35 -46.37
CA ASN A 14 15.46 13.61 -45.23
C ASN A 14 14.69 14.31 -44.09
N CYS A 15 13.88 15.32 -44.39
CA CYS A 15 13.06 16.00 -43.37
C CYS A 15 12.07 15.06 -42.66
N ARG A 16 11.54 14.03 -43.35
CA ARG A 16 10.65 13.03 -42.75
C ARG A 16 11.39 12.06 -41.82
N ASN A 17 12.68 11.83 -42.07
CA ASN A 17 13.50 10.84 -41.36
C ASN A 17 14.35 11.43 -40.23
N CYS A 18 14.29 12.73 -39.96
CA CYS A 18 14.99 13.34 -38.83
C CYS A 18 14.53 12.72 -37.49
N GLU A 19 15.47 12.44 -36.59
CA GLU A 19 15.18 11.81 -35.29
C GLU A 19 14.65 12.82 -34.26
N ASN A 20 15.05 14.09 -34.39
CA ASN A 20 14.66 15.14 -33.46
C ASN A 20 14.39 16.49 -34.16
N ILE A 21 13.70 17.38 -33.45
CA ILE A 21 13.30 18.69 -33.98
C ILE A 21 14.49 19.59 -34.33
N LYS A 22 15.64 19.47 -33.64
CA LYS A 22 16.84 20.29 -33.92
C LYS A 22 17.50 19.86 -35.22
N GLU A 23 17.52 18.55 -35.48
CA GLU A 23 17.98 17.98 -36.75
C GLU A 23 17.08 18.45 -37.89
N LEU A 24 15.76 18.45 -37.70
CA LEU A 24 14.83 19.01 -38.68
C LEU A 24 15.08 20.50 -38.93
N TYR A 25 15.36 21.31 -37.90
CA TYR A 25 15.72 22.72 -38.09
C TYR A 25 16.98 22.86 -38.93
N PHE A 26 18.02 22.07 -38.63
CA PHE A 26 19.28 22.07 -39.37
C PHE A 26 19.07 21.67 -40.84
N GLN A 27 18.25 20.64 -41.08
CA GLN A 27 17.90 20.18 -42.42
C GLN A 27 17.18 21.30 -43.21
N ILE A 28 16.20 21.96 -42.60
CA ILE A 28 15.44 23.05 -43.24
C ILE A 28 16.36 24.21 -43.63
N VAL A 29 17.19 24.71 -42.71
CA VAL A 29 18.00 25.92 -42.96
C VAL A 29 19.18 25.70 -43.89
N ASN A 30 19.67 24.47 -44.05
CA ASN A 30 20.83 24.17 -44.89
C ASN A 30 20.46 23.54 -46.23
N GLU A 31 19.56 22.56 -46.24
CA GLU A 31 19.32 21.74 -47.43
C GLU A 31 18.33 22.40 -48.39
N THR A 32 17.51 23.35 -47.92
CA THR A 32 16.65 24.15 -48.81
C THR A 32 17.49 24.96 -49.81
N ARG A 33 18.74 25.31 -49.45
CA ARG A 33 19.71 26.02 -50.31
C ARG A 33 20.04 25.24 -51.59
N ASN A 34 19.94 23.90 -51.56
CA ASN A 34 20.21 23.04 -52.72
C ASN A 34 19.13 23.13 -53.81
N ILE A 35 17.93 23.61 -53.45
CA ILE A 35 16.79 23.82 -54.35
C ILE A 35 16.74 25.28 -54.80
N VAL A 36 16.77 26.22 -53.84
CA VAL A 36 16.77 27.66 -54.11
C VAL A 36 17.99 28.30 -53.46
N PRO A 37 18.92 28.89 -54.23
CA PRO A 37 20.15 29.43 -53.67
C PRO A 37 19.88 30.71 -52.86
N TYR A 38 20.29 30.70 -51.59
CA TYR A 38 20.30 31.84 -50.68
C TYR A 38 21.61 31.86 -49.89
N SER A 39 22.06 33.03 -49.45
CA SER A 39 23.29 33.17 -48.67
C SER A 39 23.07 32.81 -47.20
N GLN A 40 21.94 33.22 -46.61
CA GLN A 40 21.64 32.91 -45.21
C GLN A 40 20.17 32.53 -45.03
N GLY A 41 19.91 31.49 -44.24
CA GLY A 41 18.56 31.05 -43.86
C GLY A 41 18.41 31.07 -42.35
N VAL A 42 17.33 31.64 -41.84
CA VAL A 42 17.06 31.73 -40.39
C VAL A 42 15.65 31.27 -40.09
N LEU A 43 15.53 30.24 -39.25
CA LEU A 43 14.26 29.67 -38.82
C LEU A 43 13.92 30.16 -37.40
N LEU A 44 12.69 30.64 -37.22
CA LEU A 44 12.17 31.14 -35.95
C LEU A 44 10.89 30.41 -35.56
N THR A 45 10.63 30.34 -34.25
CA THR A 45 9.36 29.88 -33.67
C THR A 45 8.92 30.80 -32.54
N THR A 46 7.68 30.65 -32.08
CA THR A 46 7.19 31.35 -30.88
C THR A 46 7.51 30.57 -29.59
N ASP A 47 7.99 31.28 -28.58
CA ASP A 47 8.10 30.75 -27.21
C ASP A 47 6.73 30.75 -26.51
N LEU A 48 6.60 30.12 -25.34
CA LEU A 48 5.40 30.04 -24.51
C LEU A 48 4.78 31.41 -24.15
N LYS A 49 5.57 32.49 -24.24
CA LYS A 49 5.13 33.88 -24.02
C LYS A 49 4.68 34.59 -25.30
N GLY A 50 4.69 33.92 -26.45
CA GLY A 50 4.32 34.48 -27.76
C GLY A 50 5.38 35.34 -28.44
N LYS A 51 6.64 35.33 -27.94
CA LYS A 51 7.76 36.04 -28.57
C LYS A 51 8.47 35.15 -29.58
N TYR A 52 8.90 35.71 -30.71
CA TYR A 52 9.69 34.99 -31.71
C TYR A 52 11.11 34.75 -31.21
N LYS A 53 11.59 33.53 -31.41
CA LYS A 53 12.92 33.06 -31.03
C LYS A 53 13.55 32.31 -32.20
N VAL A 54 14.81 32.63 -32.48
CA VAL A 54 15.59 31.92 -33.50
C VAL A 54 15.93 30.52 -33.00
N VAL A 55 15.63 29.51 -33.82
CA VAL A 55 15.86 28.09 -33.50
C VAL A 55 16.82 27.40 -34.45
N GLY A 56 17.09 27.99 -35.62
CA GLY A 56 18.08 27.49 -36.56
C GLY A 56 18.63 28.63 -37.44
N ILE A 57 19.91 28.58 -37.74
CA ILE A 57 20.59 29.47 -38.69
C ILE A 57 21.42 28.59 -39.61
N SER A 58 21.44 28.88 -40.90
CA SER A 58 22.28 28.16 -41.88
C SER A 58 23.74 28.15 -41.44
N ASP A 59 24.40 27.00 -41.60
CA ASP A 59 25.82 26.77 -41.28
C ASP A 59 26.19 26.88 -39.78
N ILE A 60 25.21 27.00 -38.89
CA ILE A 60 25.41 27.07 -37.42
C ILE A 60 24.71 25.90 -36.72
N SER A 61 25.43 25.16 -35.89
CA SER A 61 24.90 24.00 -35.16
C SER A 61 24.15 24.38 -33.87
N VAL A 62 24.53 25.46 -33.20
CA VAL A 62 23.92 25.94 -31.96
C VAL A 62 23.71 27.45 -32.03
N VAL A 63 22.46 27.88 -31.89
CA VAL A 63 22.09 29.30 -31.89
C VAL A 63 22.39 29.92 -30.52
N ASP A 64 23.21 30.97 -30.51
CA ASP A 64 23.43 31.80 -29.33
C ASP A 64 22.40 32.95 -29.26
N SER A 65 21.46 32.84 -28.32
CA SER A 65 20.40 33.84 -28.11
C SER A 65 20.91 35.21 -27.63
N THR A 66 22.16 35.31 -27.18
CA THR A 66 22.76 36.56 -26.71
C THR A 66 23.47 37.35 -27.82
N SER A 67 23.63 36.75 -29.00
CA SER A 67 24.27 37.39 -30.15
C SER A 67 23.48 38.62 -30.66
N PRO A 68 24.13 39.75 -30.96
CA PRO A 68 23.49 40.93 -31.55
C PRO A 68 22.70 40.60 -32.83
N TYR A 69 23.22 39.69 -33.66
CA TYR A 69 22.54 39.23 -34.88
C TYR A 69 21.20 38.57 -34.59
N VAL A 70 21.15 37.67 -33.58
CA VAL A 70 19.91 36.96 -33.21
C VAL A 70 18.89 37.94 -32.63
N GLN A 71 19.32 38.88 -31.79
CA GLN A 71 18.43 39.91 -31.24
C GLN A 71 17.87 40.82 -32.34
N TRP A 72 18.70 41.20 -33.32
CA TRP A 72 18.26 41.98 -34.47
C TRP A 72 17.24 41.20 -35.32
N ILE A 73 17.48 39.91 -35.61
CA ILE A 73 16.53 39.06 -36.33
C ILE A 73 15.19 38.92 -35.60
N GLU A 74 15.19 38.71 -34.28
CA GLU A 74 13.97 38.61 -33.48
C GLU A 74 13.13 39.91 -33.57
N ASN A 75 13.78 41.08 -33.59
CA ASN A 75 13.10 42.38 -33.79
C ASN A 75 12.61 42.60 -35.23
N VAL A 76 13.41 42.19 -36.23
CA VAL A 76 13.03 42.26 -37.66
C VAL A 76 11.77 41.45 -37.92
N VAL A 77 11.67 40.24 -37.36
CA VAL A 77 10.49 39.40 -37.52
C VAL A 77 9.26 40.00 -36.84
N GLU A 78 9.40 40.66 -35.71
CA GLU A 78 8.29 41.40 -35.08
C GLU A 78 7.75 42.51 -36.00
N ASP A 79 8.63 43.26 -36.69
CA ASP A 79 8.23 44.26 -37.69
C ASP A 79 7.51 43.63 -38.89
N LEU A 80 8.09 42.56 -39.45
CA LEU A 80 7.54 41.89 -40.64
C LEU A 80 6.20 41.20 -40.35
N ASN A 81 6.05 40.60 -39.16
CA ASN A 81 4.80 39.93 -38.78
C ASN A 81 3.66 40.93 -38.50
N ALA A 82 3.95 42.21 -38.25
CA ALA A 82 2.94 43.26 -38.15
C ALA A 82 2.38 43.68 -39.54
N ASN A 83 3.08 43.33 -40.62
CA ASN A 83 2.67 43.64 -41.98
C ASN A 83 1.54 42.69 -42.45
N PRO A 84 0.46 43.18 -43.09
CA PRO A 84 -0.60 42.32 -43.61
C PRO A 84 -0.12 41.31 -44.67
N LYS A 85 1.01 41.56 -45.35
CA LYS A 85 1.62 40.64 -46.32
C LYS A 85 2.15 39.34 -45.69
N SER A 86 2.39 39.33 -44.37
CA SER A 86 2.96 38.18 -43.62
C SER A 86 2.14 36.89 -43.63
N LYS A 87 0.91 36.92 -44.15
CA LYS A 87 0.06 35.73 -44.30
C LYS A 87 0.53 34.79 -45.41
N ASP A 88 1.30 35.27 -46.39
CA ASP A 88 1.85 34.47 -47.47
C ASP A 88 3.34 34.81 -47.66
N ILE A 89 4.04 34.07 -48.52
CA ILE A 89 5.43 34.37 -48.87
C ILE A 89 5.48 35.73 -49.58
N PHE A 90 6.37 36.61 -49.13
CA PHE A 90 6.59 37.90 -49.80
C PHE A 90 8.06 38.33 -49.77
N VAL A 91 8.47 39.02 -50.82
CA VAL A 91 9.78 39.71 -50.88
C VAL A 91 9.65 40.99 -50.06
N VAL A 92 10.57 41.17 -49.12
CA VAL A 92 10.54 42.30 -48.19
C VAL A 92 11.11 43.54 -48.87
N GLU A 93 10.30 44.59 -48.94
CA GLU A 93 10.77 45.92 -49.31
C GLU A 93 11.32 46.60 -48.06
N ALA A 94 12.61 46.42 -47.80
CA ALA A 94 13.26 46.79 -46.53
C ALA A 94 12.95 48.23 -46.05
N LYS A 95 12.77 49.18 -46.97
CA LYS A 95 12.46 50.59 -46.64
C LYS A 95 11.02 50.80 -46.15
N ASN A 96 10.08 49.99 -46.61
CA ASN A 96 8.65 50.13 -46.33
C ASN A 96 8.17 49.16 -45.25
N ASP A 97 8.77 47.97 -45.20
CA ASP A 97 8.30 46.86 -44.37
C ASP A 97 9.04 46.73 -43.03
N LEU A 98 10.16 47.45 -42.82
CA LEU A 98 10.94 47.47 -41.57
C LEU A 98 10.92 48.86 -40.92
N LYS A 99 11.02 48.91 -39.58
CA LYS A 99 11.25 50.18 -38.88
C LYS A 99 12.63 50.75 -39.21
N GLU A 100 12.77 52.07 -39.12
CA GLU A 100 13.98 52.81 -39.50
C GLU A 100 15.26 52.28 -38.82
N VAL A 101 15.16 51.85 -37.56
CA VAL A 101 16.28 51.27 -36.80
C VAL A 101 16.76 49.96 -37.42
N ASN A 102 15.84 49.04 -37.72
CA ASN A 102 16.16 47.73 -38.29
C ASN A 102 16.62 47.84 -39.74
N TYR A 103 16.04 48.78 -40.51
CA TYR A 103 16.46 49.07 -41.89
C TYR A 103 17.91 49.56 -41.98
N LYS A 104 18.32 50.50 -41.10
CA LYS A 104 19.69 51.05 -41.11
C LYS A 104 20.75 50.00 -40.81
N SER A 105 20.45 49.05 -39.93
CA SER A 105 21.36 47.97 -39.54
C SER A 105 21.30 46.75 -40.47
N LEU A 106 20.42 46.72 -41.49
CA LEU A 106 20.27 45.58 -42.39
C LEU A 106 21.60 45.19 -43.05
N LEU A 107 22.28 46.15 -43.68
CA LEU A 107 23.54 45.91 -44.41
C LEU A 107 24.72 45.57 -43.49
N GLU A 108 24.61 45.82 -42.18
CA GLU A 108 25.63 45.44 -41.20
C GLU A 108 25.53 43.95 -40.85
N TYR A 109 24.31 43.41 -40.82
CA TYR A 109 24.03 42.07 -40.32
C TYR A 109 23.73 41.04 -41.41
N ALA A 110 23.14 41.45 -42.54
CA ALA A 110 22.67 40.50 -43.56
C ALA A 110 22.65 41.10 -44.98
N PRO A 111 22.64 40.25 -46.01
CA PRO A 111 22.44 40.66 -47.40
C PRO A 111 21.11 41.41 -47.65
N PRO A 112 21.06 42.29 -48.64
CA PRO A 112 19.97 43.27 -48.79
C PRO A 112 18.62 42.67 -49.21
N ASN A 113 18.61 41.54 -49.94
CA ASN A 113 17.37 40.97 -50.44
C ASN A 113 16.81 39.91 -49.49
N LEU A 114 15.78 40.30 -48.74
CA LEU A 114 15.10 39.46 -47.76
C LEU A 114 13.79 38.89 -48.32
N LEU A 115 13.55 37.61 -48.08
CA LEU A 115 12.28 36.94 -48.32
C LEU A 115 11.72 36.43 -47.00
N PHE A 116 10.46 36.73 -46.74
CA PHE A 116 9.72 36.23 -45.60
C PHE A 116 8.87 35.04 -46.03
N MET A 117 9.02 33.90 -45.36
CA MET A 117 8.24 32.69 -45.63
C MET A 117 7.56 32.19 -44.34
N PRO A 118 6.23 32.34 -44.20
CA PRO A 118 5.50 31.77 -43.07
C PRO A 118 5.38 30.26 -43.22
N LEU A 119 5.66 29.53 -42.14
CA LEU A 119 5.52 28.08 -42.02
C LEU A 119 4.48 27.78 -40.94
N ILE A 120 3.21 28.03 -41.29
CA ILE A 120 2.07 27.91 -40.39
C ILE A 120 1.28 26.66 -40.76
N SER A 121 0.97 25.82 -39.79
CA SER A 121 0.08 24.67 -39.97
C SER A 121 -0.86 24.52 -38.79
N THR A 122 -2.15 24.53 -39.08
CA THR A 122 -3.23 24.31 -38.12
C THR A 122 -3.96 23.01 -38.48
N LYS A 123 -3.96 22.05 -37.55
CA LYS A 123 -4.79 20.84 -37.65
C LYS A 123 -5.37 20.56 -36.28
N GLU A 124 -6.68 20.29 -36.27
CA GLU A 124 -7.48 20.16 -35.06
C GLU A 124 -7.28 21.39 -34.16
N ASP A 125 -6.86 21.20 -32.90
CA ASP A 125 -6.71 22.25 -31.88
C ASP A 125 -5.25 22.63 -31.61
N SER A 126 -4.35 22.34 -32.56
CA SER A 126 -2.93 22.60 -32.35
C SER A 126 -2.30 23.25 -33.57
N GLU A 127 -1.68 24.39 -33.31
CA GLU A 127 -1.04 25.25 -34.29
C GLU A 127 0.48 25.20 -34.10
N VAL A 128 1.21 25.09 -35.20
CA VAL A 128 2.63 25.45 -35.24
C VAL A 128 2.79 26.73 -36.04
N ASN A 129 3.58 27.65 -35.50
CA ASN A 129 3.90 28.92 -36.13
C ASN A 129 5.42 29.07 -36.17
N TYR A 130 5.98 28.82 -37.35
CA TYR A 130 7.37 29.05 -37.67
C TYR A 130 7.50 30.09 -38.78
N ILE A 131 8.63 30.79 -38.80
CA ILE A 131 8.97 31.75 -39.86
C ILE A 131 10.35 31.39 -40.38
N PHE A 132 10.47 31.26 -41.70
CA PHE A 132 11.75 31.06 -42.37
C PHE A 132 12.12 32.32 -43.14
N LEU A 133 13.18 32.99 -42.69
CA LEU A 133 13.76 34.15 -43.36
C LEU A 133 14.90 33.70 -44.26
N LEU A 134 14.90 34.18 -45.50
CA LEU A 134 15.93 33.90 -46.48
C LEU A 134 16.56 35.19 -46.97
N PHE A 135 17.89 35.25 -46.97
CA PHE A 135 18.67 36.40 -47.42
C PHE A 135 19.47 36.05 -48.67
N LYS A 136 19.58 36.99 -49.61
CA LYS A 136 20.29 36.83 -50.87
C LYS A 136 20.96 38.15 -51.30
N GLU A 137 22.10 38.07 -51.99
CA GLU A 137 22.77 39.26 -52.56
C GLU A 137 22.07 39.75 -53.85
N SER A 138 21.57 38.82 -54.66
CA SER A 138 20.82 39.14 -55.87
C SER A 138 19.32 39.20 -55.61
N ASN A 139 18.58 39.87 -56.49
CA ASN A 139 17.12 39.90 -56.44
C ASN A 139 16.51 38.49 -56.55
N TRP A 140 15.32 38.33 -55.95
CA TRP A 140 14.54 37.10 -56.03
C TRP A 140 13.88 36.96 -57.40
N ILE A 141 13.93 35.76 -57.97
CA ILE A 141 13.31 35.42 -59.25
C ILE A 141 11.94 34.80 -58.97
N GLU A 142 10.93 35.08 -59.80
CA GLU A 142 9.57 34.57 -59.61
C GLU A 142 9.51 33.03 -59.49
N ASN A 143 10.33 32.32 -60.27
CA ASN A 143 10.40 30.86 -60.22
C ASN A 143 10.93 30.33 -58.88
N ASP A 144 11.90 31.02 -58.27
CA ASP A 144 12.44 30.67 -56.94
C ASP A 144 11.34 30.83 -55.87
N ILE A 145 10.56 31.90 -55.96
CA ILE A 145 9.45 32.18 -55.04
C ILE A 145 8.35 31.11 -55.18
N LEU A 146 8.02 30.69 -56.40
CA LEU A 146 7.05 29.61 -56.63
C LEU A 146 7.52 28.27 -56.05
N MET A 147 8.81 27.94 -56.18
CA MET A 147 9.37 26.72 -55.56
C MET A 147 9.32 26.79 -54.03
N LEU A 148 9.69 27.92 -53.43
CA LEU A 148 9.60 28.12 -51.98
C LEU A 148 8.16 28.07 -51.48
N LYS A 149 7.19 28.57 -52.27
CA LYS A 149 5.76 28.47 -51.96
C LYS A 149 5.24 27.04 -51.97
N HIS A 150 5.75 26.18 -52.85
CA HIS A 150 5.44 24.76 -52.78
C HIS A 150 6.07 24.13 -51.53
N LEU A 151 7.35 24.39 -51.29
CA LEU A 151 8.11 23.86 -50.15
C LEU A 151 7.54 24.28 -48.79
N SER A 152 7.02 25.50 -48.66
CA SER A 152 6.47 25.98 -47.39
C SER A 152 5.36 25.09 -46.85
N SER A 153 4.54 24.52 -47.75
CA SER A 153 3.49 23.56 -47.36
C SER A 153 4.06 22.24 -46.81
N SER A 154 5.07 21.66 -47.46
CA SER A 154 5.74 20.44 -46.98
C SER A 154 6.50 20.68 -45.67
N LEU A 155 7.27 21.78 -45.59
CA LEU A 155 8.07 22.11 -44.42
C LEU A 155 7.22 22.43 -43.19
N SER A 156 6.14 23.18 -43.36
CA SER A 156 5.18 23.46 -42.27
C SER A 156 4.54 22.16 -41.75
N TYR A 157 4.27 21.19 -42.62
CA TYR A 157 3.78 19.87 -42.20
C TYR A 157 4.83 19.05 -41.43
N PHE A 158 6.10 19.04 -41.84
CA PHE A 158 7.16 18.34 -41.10
C PHE A 158 7.37 18.93 -39.69
N LEU A 159 7.38 20.26 -39.59
CA LEU A 159 7.45 20.96 -38.30
C LEU A 159 6.23 20.68 -37.42
N PHE A 160 5.05 20.55 -38.02
CA PHE A 160 3.84 20.12 -37.33
C PHE A 160 3.95 18.68 -36.83
N ALA A 161 4.41 17.75 -37.66
CA ALA A 161 4.51 16.33 -37.32
C ALA A 161 5.52 16.06 -36.19
N MET A 162 6.61 16.82 -36.12
CA MET A 162 7.64 16.69 -35.08
C MET A 162 7.38 17.48 -33.78
N ARG A 163 6.21 18.11 -33.64
CA ARG A 163 5.88 18.86 -32.42
C ARG A 163 5.81 17.93 -31.19
N SER A 164 6.28 18.41 -30.04
CA SER A 164 6.17 17.67 -28.79
C SER A 164 4.74 17.74 -28.21
N CYS A 165 3.95 16.67 -28.30
CA CYS A 165 2.61 16.57 -27.71
C CYS A 165 2.63 16.08 -26.24
N GLY A 166 3.54 16.61 -25.40
CA GLY A 166 3.71 16.12 -24.03
C GLY A 166 2.70 16.72 -23.03
N ILE A 167 2.07 15.88 -22.19
CA ILE A 167 1.21 16.28 -21.05
C ILE A 167 1.89 17.34 -20.16
N LEU A 168 3.21 17.28 -20.00
CA LEU A 168 3.98 18.27 -19.24
C LEU A 168 3.99 19.68 -19.85
N GLN A 169 3.87 19.85 -21.17
CA GLN A 169 3.77 21.19 -21.78
C GLN A 169 2.38 21.81 -21.58
N THR A 170 1.33 20.98 -21.58
CA THR A 170 -0.04 21.41 -21.24
C THR A 170 -0.13 21.87 -19.80
N VAL A 171 0.53 21.17 -18.86
CA VAL A 171 0.65 21.58 -17.46
C VAL A 171 1.50 22.85 -17.29
N LYS A 172 2.58 23.02 -18.07
CA LYS A 172 3.39 24.26 -18.07
C LYS A 172 2.67 25.49 -18.63
N ARG A 173 1.66 25.31 -19.50
CA ARG A 173 0.79 26.39 -19.98
C ARG A 173 -0.28 26.82 -18.95
N ILE A 174 -0.45 26.08 -17.85
CA ILE A 174 -1.30 26.51 -16.73
C ILE A 174 -0.61 27.68 -16.04
N SER A 175 -0.99 28.89 -16.45
CA SER A 175 -0.49 30.12 -15.87
C SER A 175 -0.94 30.26 -14.42
N PHE A 176 0.01 30.18 -13.49
CA PHE A 176 -0.15 30.56 -12.08
C PHE A 176 -0.61 32.03 -11.87
N LYS A 177 -0.78 32.82 -12.95
CA LYS A 177 -1.38 34.16 -12.88
C LYS A 177 -2.90 34.17 -12.83
N ASN A 178 -3.57 33.06 -13.17
CA ASN A 178 -5.03 33.02 -13.11
C ASN A 178 -5.51 33.08 -11.65
N LYS A 179 -6.23 34.14 -11.28
CA LYS A 179 -6.74 34.36 -9.91
C LYS A 179 -7.55 33.18 -9.39
N TYR A 180 -8.28 32.50 -10.27
CA TYR A 180 -9.09 31.34 -9.91
C TYR A 180 -8.26 30.14 -9.48
N PHE A 181 -7.09 29.92 -10.10
CA PHE A 181 -6.18 28.84 -9.69
C PHE A 181 -5.62 29.07 -8.28
N LYS A 182 -5.27 30.32 -7.95
CA LYS A 182 -4.85 30.69 -6.58
C LYS A 182 -5.97 30.47 -5.56
N ILE A 183 -7.20 30.85 -5.91
CA ILE A 183 -8.38 30.62 -5.04
C ILE A 183 -8.60 29.12 -4.82
N ILE A 184 -8.49 28.29 -5.85
CA ILE A 184 -8.62 26.82 -5.74
C ILE A 184 -7.53 26.25 -4.84
N LEU A 185 -6.28 26.71 -4.99
CA LEU A 185 -5.16 26.24 -4.17
C LEU A 185 -5.38 26.60 -2.68
N ILE A 186 -5.84 27.83 -2.40
CA ILE A 186 -6.18 28.29 -1.05
C ILE A 186 -7.35 27.49 -0.49
N LEU A 187 -8.38 27.25 -1.28
CA LEU A 187 -9.53 26.44 -0.87
C LEU A 187 -9.10 25.01 -0.50
N LEU A 188 -8.25 24.38 -1.32
CA LEU A 188 -7.72 23.04 -1.06
C LEU A 188 -6.84 23.02 0.18
N PHE A 189 -6.05 24.08 0.40
CA PHE A 189 -5.25 24.25 1.62
C PHE A 189 -6.13 24.39 2.87
N ILE A 190 -7.25 25.14 2.81
CA ILE A 190 -8.20 25.24 3.93
C ILE A 190 -8.87 23.88 4.19
N LEU A 191 -9.25 23.15 3.13
CA LEU A 191 -9.88 21.83 3.24
C LEU A 191 -8.98 20.83 3.99
N MET A 192 -7.66 20.94 3.87
CA MET A 192 -6.69 20.09 4.56
C MET A 192 -6.75 20.19 6.10
N PHE A 193 -7.32 21.26 6.66
CA PHE A 193 -7.48 21.44 8.12
C PHE A 193 -8.80 20.89 8.67
N LEU A 194 -9.69 20.36 7.82
CA LEU A 194 -10.95 19.79 8.29
C LEU A 194 -10.69 18.54 9.17
N PRO A 195 -11.33 18.43 10.35
CA PRO A 195 -11.19 17.28 11.23
C PRO A 195 -11.95 16.08 10.66
N VAL A 196 -11.28 14.94 10.54
CA VAL A 196 -11.83 13.67 10.04
C VAL A 196 -11.51 12.56 11.04
N GLN A 197 -12.46 11.64 11.27
CA GLN A 197 -12.22 10.48 12.12
C GLN A 197 -11.23 9.51 11.46
N LEU A 198 -10.11 9.26 12.13
CA LEU A 198 -9.14 8.28 11.67
C LEU A 198 -9.75 6.88 11.80
N SER A 199 -9.62 6.08 10.74
CA SER A 199 -9.95 4.66 10.80
C SER A 199 -8.81 3.82 10.29
N ILE A 200 -8.64 2.66 10.92
CA ILE A 200 -7.56 1.71 10.66
C ILE A 200 -8.20 0.35 10.45
N LEU A 201 -7.69 -0.39 9.46
CA LEU A 201 -8.11 -1.74 9.15
C LEU A 201 -7.09 -2.73 9.71
N ALA A 202 -7.56 -3.78 10.35
CA ALA A 202 -6.73 -4.84 10.89
C ALA A 202 -7.44 -6.19 10.78
N PRO A 203 -6.70 -7.30 10.57
CA PRO A 203 -7.29 -8.63 10.62
C PRO A 203 -7.84 -8.92 12.02
N LEU A 204 -9.01 -9.56 12.06
CA LEU A 204 -9.66 -10.02 13.29
C LEU A 204 -9.94 -11.52 13.24
N GLU A 205 -10.14 -12.08 14.43
CA GLU A 205 -10.58 -13.44 14.68
C GLU A 205 -11.58 -13.42 15.84
N VAL A 206 -12.64 -14.22 15.77
CA VAL A 206 -13.56 -14.44 16.91
C VAL A 206 -12.90 -15.40 17.89
N ASP A 207 -12.69 -14.95 19.12
CA ASP A 207 -12.10 -15.73 20.20
C ASP A 207 -13.13 -15.99 21.31
N SER A 208 -12.88 -16.99 22.15
CA SER A 208 -13.75 -17.27 23.30
C SER A 208 -13.44 -16.32 24.45
N LYS A 209 -14.49 -15.76 25.04
CA LYS A 209 -14.37 -14.96 26.26
C LYS A 209 -14.33 -15.89 27.46
N ASN A 210 -13.16 -15.94 28.11
CA ASN A 210 -12.83 -16.75 29.30
C ASN A 210 -13.10 -18.27 29.12
N PRO A 211 -12.39 -18.97 28.23
CA PRO A 211 -12.54 -20.41 28.07
C PRO A 211 -12.04 -21.18 29.30
N TYR A 212 -12.70 -22.28 29.62
CA TYR A 212 -12.27 -23.20 30.68
C TYR A 212 -11.11 -24.07 30.17
N VAL A 213 -9.97 -23.99 30.85
CA VAL A 213 -8.76 -24.74 30.48
C VAL A 213 -8.80 -26.13 31.10
N VAL A 214 -8.86 -27.17 30.27
CA VAL A 214 -8.73 -28.57 30.71
C VAL A 214 -7.25 -28.89 30.84
N THR A 215 -6.82 -29.16 32.07
CA THR A 215 -5.44 -29.48 32.42
C THR A 215 -5.33 -30.86 33.03
N SER A 216 -4.15 -31.48 32.95
CA SER A 216 -3.90 -32.76 33.61
C SER A 216 -3.78 -32.59 35.14
N PRO A 217 -4.52 -33.35 35.96
CA PRO A 217 -4.42 -33.29 37.41
C PRO A 217 -3.25 -34.10 37.98
N LEU A 218 -2.58 -34.92 37.16
CA LEU A 218 -1.53 -35.85 37.57
C LEU A 218 -0.56 -36.16 36.42
N ASN A 219 0.56 -36.82 36.72
CA ASN A 219 1.51 -37.29 35.73
C ASN A 219 1.07 -38.69 35.25
N ALA A 220 0.59 -38.81 34.01
CA ALA A 220 0.15 -40.08 33.42
C ALA A 220 0.16 -40.04 31.90
N ILE A 221 -0.12 -41.19 31.29
CA ILE A 221 -0.29 -41.34 29.85
C ILE A 221 -1.78 -41.20 29.52
N ILE A 222 -2.12 -40.40 28.51
CA ILE A 222 -3.50 -40.29 28.03
C ILE A 222 -3.85 -41.55 27.26
N LYS A 223 -4.88 -42.26 27.69
CA LYS A 223 -5.40 -43.45 27.00
C LYS A 223 -6.29 -43.06 25.85
N ASP A 224 -7.18 -42.10 26.05
CA ASP A 224 -8.12 -41.64 25.04
C ASP A 224 -8.73 -40.27 25.39
N ILE A 225 -9.02 -39.47 24.36
CA ILE A 225 -9.83 -38.25 24.50
C ILE A 225 -11.21 -38.54 23.90
N LYS A 226 -12.27 -38.36 24.70
CA LYS A 226 -13.65 -38.75 24.33
C LYS A 226 -14.41 -37.66 23.55
N VAL A 227 -13.76 -36.55 23.25
CA VAL A 227 -14.35 -35.39 22.58
C VAL A 227 -13.59 -35.08 21.30
N TYR A 228 -14.33 -34.73 20.25
CA TYR A 228 -13.80 -34.26 18.98
C TYR A 228 -13.84 -32.74 18.88
N PRO A 229 -13.09 -32.14 17.92
CA PRO A 229 -13.16 -30.71 17.68
C PRO A 229 -14.59 -30.26 17.38
N ASN A 230 -15.01 -29.16 18.01
CA ASN A 230 -16.35 -28.58 17.88
C ASN A 230 -17.49 -29.40 18.52
N ASP A 231 -17.19 -30.49 19.24
CA ASP A 231 -18.22 -31.23 19.97
C ASP A 231 -18.83 -30.39 21.09
N LYS A 232 -20.15 -30.52 21.26
CA LYS A 232 -20.88 -29.96 22.40
C LYS A 232 -20.62 -30.83 23.62
N ILE A 233 -20.12 -30.21 24.68
CA ILE A 233 -19.83 -30.83 25.96
C ILE A 233 -20.90 -30.42 26.97
N SER A 234 -21.48 -31.41 27.63
CA SER A 234 -22.37 -31.20 28.77
C SER A 234 -21.58 -31.19 30.08
N LYS A 235 -22.11 -30.51 31.10
CA LYS A 235 -21.53 -30.54 32.45
C LYS A 235 -21.45 -31.98 32.97
N ASN A 236 -20.34 -32.32 33.61
CA ASN A 236 -19.99 -33.65 34.14
C ASN A 236 -19.86 -34.76 33.08
N GLN A 237 -19.70 -34.44 31.80
CA GLN A 237 -19.37 -35.42 30.77
C GLN A 237 -17.90 -35.87 30.91
N LEU A 238 -17.64 -37.17 30.71
CA LEU A 238 -16.28 -37.71 30.64
C LEU A 238 -15.59 -37.18 29.38
N ILE A 239 -14.45 -36.52 29.55
CA ILE A 239 -13.74 -35.86 28.43
C ILE A 239 -12.35 -36.43 28.16
N VAL A 240 -11.61 -36.83 29.20
CA VAL A 240 -10.27 -37.42 29.07
C VAL A 240 -10.19 -38.65 29.96
N GLU A 241 -9.60 -39.71 29.42
CA GLU A 241 -9.30 -40.95 30.13
C GLU A 241 -7.78 -41.16 30.11
N PHE A 242 -7.16 -41.26 31.28
CA PHE A 242 -5.77 -41.67 31.44
C PHE A 242 -5.65 -43.19 31.49
N ASP A 243 -4.45 -43.71 31.29
CA ASP A 243 -4.15 -45.11 31.59
C ASP A 243 -4.27 -45.33 33.11
N ASP A 244 -5.21 -46.18 33.51
CA ASP A 244 -5.60 -46.42 34.90
C ASP A 244 -4.95 -47.67 35.49
N VAL A 245 -4.18 -48.44 34.72
CA VAL A 245 -3.62 -49.73 35.16
C VAL A 245 -2.77 -49.58 36.42
N ASP A 246 -1.79 -48.68 36.41
CA ASP A 246 -0.88 -48.49 37.54
C ASP A 246 -1.60 -47.90 38.76
N PHE A 247 -2.50 -46.93 38.55
CA PHE A 247 -3.29 -46.32 39.62
C PHE A 247 -4.24 -47.32 40.29
N LYS A 248 -4.87 -48.19 39.48
CA LYS A 248 -5.76 -49.24 39.96
C LYS A 248 -4.98 -50.30 40.74
N ASN A 249 -3.80 -50.70 40.25
CA ASN A 249 -2.93 -51.63 40.96
C ASN A 249 -2.47 -51.05 42.30
N ASN A 250 -2.05 -49.78 42.34
CA ASN A 250 -1.65 -49.10 43.57
C ASN A 250 -2.81 -49.02 44.58
N TYR A 251 -4.03 -48.67 44.14
CA TYR A 251 -5.21 -48.68 44.99
C TYR A 251 -5.48 -50.07 45.60
N LEU A 252 -5.39 -51.13 44.79
CA LEU A 252 -5.58 -52.50 45.26
C LEU A 252 -4.50 -52.93 46.26
N VAL A 253 -3.23 -52.57 46.01
CA VAL A 253 -2.13 -52.85 46.93
C VAL A 253 -2.36 -52.14 48.26
N SER A 254 -2.61 -50.83 48.27
CA SER A 254 -2.87 -50.07 49.50
C SER A 254 -4.06 -50.63 50.27
N LYS A 255 -5.12 -51.08 49.57
CA LYS A 255 -6.30 -51.69 50.20
C LYS A 255 -5.93 -52.97 50.95
N ARG A 256 -5.12 -53.84 50.33
CA ARG A 256 -4.64 -55.07 50.98
C ARG A 256 -3.71 -54.77 52.15
N THR A 257 -2.86 -53.75 52.04
CA THR A 257 -1.98 -53.33 53.13
C THR A 257 -2.78 -52.83 54.35
N LEU A 258 -3.88 -52.10 54.12
CA LEU A 258 -4.80 -51.71 55.18
C LEU A 258 -5.52 -52.92 55.81
N ASP A 259 -5.97 -53.88 55.00
CA ASP A 259 -6.59 -55.12 55.49
C ASP A 259 -5.64 -55.89 56.43
N VAL A 260 -4.35 -55.99 56.06
CA VAL A 260 -3.31 -56.64 56.88
C VAL A 260 -3.09 -55.87 58.20
N ALA A 261 -2.93 -54.55 58.15
CA ALA A 261 -2.74 -53.74 59.35
C ALA A 261 -3.94 -53.84 60.32
N ASN A 262 -5.17 -53.89 59.79
CA ASN A 262 -6.38 -54.09 60.58
C ASN A 262 -6.41 -55.48 61.24
N ALA A 263 -6.00 -56.52 60.51
CA ALA A 263 -5.93 -57.89 61.05
C ALA A 263 -4.86 -58.02 62.16
N GLU A 264 -3.71 -57.36 61.99
CA GLU A 264 -2.66 -57.27 63.01
C GLU A 264 -3.16 -56.54 64.27
N LEU A 265 -3.80 -55.38 64.10
CA LEU A 265 -4.41 -54.64 65.20
C LEU A 265 -5.45 -55.47 65.95
N PHE A 266 -6.32 -56.19 65.22
CA PHE A 266 -7.34 -57.06 65.81
C PHE A 266 -6.72 -58.20 66.62
N THR A 267 -5.68 -58.84 66.08
CA THR A 267 -4.96 -59.93 66.74
C THR A 267 -4.31 -59.45 68.03
N VAL A 268 -3.63 -58.30 68.01
CA VAL A 268 -2.96 -57.71 69.19
C VAL A 268 -3.96 -57.19 70.22
N LYS A 269 -5.08 -56.60 69.78
CA LYS A 269 -6.19 -56.25 70.69
C LYS A 269 -6.69 -57.48 71.44
N GLN A 270 -6.86 -58.61 70.76
CA GLN A 270 -7.33 -59.85 71.38
C GLN A 270 -6.31 -60.46 72.36
N SER A 271 -5.02 -60.43 72.05
CA SER A 271 -3.98 -60.96 72.95
C SER A 271 -3.65 -60.02 74.12
N SER A 272 -3.86 -58.72 73.97
CA SER A 272 -3.65 -57.72 75.05
C SER A 272 -4.54 -57.92 76.28
N PHE A 273 -5.64 -58.66 76.14
CA PHE A 273 -6.47 -59.07 77.29
C PHE A 273 -5.74 -60.04 78.23
N MET A 274 -4.76 -60.80 77.72
CA MET A 274 -4.01 -61.81 78.48
C MET A 274 -2.62 -61.33 78.91
N ASP A 275 -2.00 -60.39 78.18
CA ASP A 275 -0.67 -59.84 78.47
C ASP A 275 -0.65 -58.29 78.47
N PRO A 276 -0.49 -57.64 79.65
CA PRO A 276 -0.44 -56.18 79.78
C PRO A 276 0.68 -55.50 78.98
N LYS A 277 1.77 -56.20 78.63
CA LYS A 277 2.86 -55.60 77.84
C LYS A 277 2.42 -55.26 76.42
N GLN A 278 1.53 -56.07 75.83
CA GLN A 278 1.02 -55.86 74.47
C GLN A 278 0.06 -54.67 74.36
N LYS A 279 -0.50 -54.21 75.49
CA LYS A 279 -1.36 -53.01 75.54
C LYS A 279 -0.65 -51.75 75.06
N SER A 280 0.67 -51.65 75.24
CA SER A 280 1.49 -50.53 74.76
C SER A 280 1.62 -50.48 73.23
N GLN A 281 1.54 -51.64 72.56
CA GLN A 281 1.67 -51.76 71.10
C GLN A 281 0.39 -51.38 70.35
N ILE A 282 -0.77 -51.41 71.03
CA ILE A 282 -2.06 -51.06 70.42
C ILE A 282 -2.03 -49.65 69.86
N SER A 283 -1.55 -48.66 70.62
CA SER A 283 -1.50 -47.27 70.17
C SER A 283 -0.60 -47.09 68.94
N GLN A 284 0.51 -47.82 68.86
CA GLN A 284 1.39 -47.81 67.69
C GLN A 284 0.68 -48.41 66.46
N LEU A 285 -0.01 -49.55 66.63
CA LEU A 285 -0.74 -50.21 65.54
C LEU A 285 -1.97 -49.41 65.09
N GLU A 286 -2.63 -48.69 65.99
CA GLU A 286 -3.72 -47.76 65.64
C GLU A 286 -3.20 -46.64 64.74
N ASN A 287 -2.09 -46.00 65.09
CA ASN A 287 -1.44 -45.00 64.24
C ASN A 287 -1.00 -45.59 62.88
N GLN A 288 -0.56 -46.85 62.86
CA GLN A 288 -0.19 -47.54 61.63
C GLN A 288 -1.41 -47.80 60.73
N VAL A 289 -2.55 -48.20 61.30
CA VAL A 289 -3.81 -48.33 60.56
C VAL A 289 -4.24 -46.98 59.99
N GLU A 290 -4.20 -45.91 60.78
CA GLU A 290 -4.54 -44.56 60.33
C GLU A 290 -3.64 -44.11 59.17
N LEU A 291 -2.33 -44.37 59.24
CA LEU A 291 -1.41 -44.10 58.14
C LEU A 291 -1.78 -44.88 56.87
N LYS A 292 -2.11 -46.18 57.00
CA LYS A 292 -2.51 -47.01 55.85
C LYS A 292 -3.87 -46.62 55.28
N GLU A 293 -4.78 -46.12 56.10
CA GLU A 293 -6.03 -45.55 55.65
C GLU A 293 -5.80 -44.26 54.84
N ALA A 294 -4.90 -43.39 55.30
CA ALA A 294 -4.50 -42.20 54.55
C ALA A 294 -3.82 -42.55 53.20
N GLU A 295 -2.94 -43.56 53.17
CA GLU A 295 -2.33 -44.06 51.93
C GLU A 295 -3.37 -44.63 50.95
N LEU A 296 -4.38 -45.35 51.44
CA LEU A 296 -5.48 -45.86 50.62
C LEU A 296 -6.33 -44.73 50.04
N ASN A 297 -6.68 -43.73 50.86
CA ASN A 297 -7.46 -42.58 50.42
C ASN A 297 -6.68 -41.78 49.35
N PHE A 298 -5.37 -41.59 49.52
CA PHE A 298 -4.53 -40.97 48.51
C PHE A 298 -4.50 -41.77 47.19
N ALA A 299 -4.33 -43.09 47.25
CA ALA A 299 -4.34 -43.94 46.06
C ALA A 299 -5.71 -43.91 45.35
N LYS A 300 -6.81 -43.82 46.12
CA LYS A 300 -8.16 -43.67 45.58
C LYS A 300 -8.34 -42.32 44.89
N ASP A 301 -7.90 -41.22 45.51
CA ASP A 301 -7.97 -39.88 44.92
C ASP A 301 -7.17 -39.79 43.61
N GLN A 302 -6.01 -40.46 43.54
CA GLN A 302 -5.24 -40.55 42.30
C GLN A 302 -6.00 -41.33 41.22
N LEU A 303 -6.60 -42.47 41.58
CA LEU A 303 -7.42 -43.27 40.67
C LEU A 303 -8.63 -42.49 40.17
N ASP A 304 -9.33 -41.76 41.02
CA ASP A 304 -10.50 -40.96 40.62
C ASP A 304 -10.11 -39.83 39.66
N LYS A 305 -8.91 -39.26 39.82
CA LYS A 305 -8.36 -38.24 38.92
C LYS A 305 -7.88 -38.80 37.56
N THR A 306 -7.86 -40.13 37.36
CA THR A 306 -7.57 -40.73 36.03
C THR A 306 -8.66 -40.45 35.00
N LYS A 307 -9.83 -40.00 35.43
CA LYS A 307 -10.95 -39.62 34.58
C LYS A 307 -11.24 -38.14 34.78
N ILE A 308 -11.10 -37.35 33.72
CA ILE A 308 -11.45 -35.93 33.77
C ILE A 308 -12.87 -35.77 33.27
N TYR A 309 -13.68 -35.07 34.08
CA TYR A 309 -15.04 -34.68 33.73
C TYR A 309 -15.11 -33.17 33.47
N ALA A 310 -15.99 -32.76 32.55
CA ALA A 310 -16.20 -31.36 32.22
C ALA A 310 -16.85 -30.58 33.37
N LYS A 311 -16.25 -29.46 33.79
CA LYS A 311 -16.83 -28.60 34.85
C LYS A 311 -17.91 -27.66 34.33
N GLU A 312 -17.83 -27.29 33.06
CA GLU A 312 -18.71 -26.35 32.37
C GLU A 312 -19.21 -26.97 31.07
N GLU A 313 -20.38 -26.50 30.63
CA GLU A 313 -20.91 -26.82 29.30
C GLU A 313 -20.31 -25.88 28.24
N GLY A 314 -20.16 -26.37 27.02
CA GLY A 314 -19.58 -25.57 25.94
C GLY A 314 -19.18 -26.38 24.73
N ILE A 315 -18.24 -25.86 23.96
CA ILE A 315 -17.68 -26.48 22.76
C ILE A 315 -16.21 -26.80 22.99
N ALA A 316 -15.80 -28.00 22.59
CA ALA A 316 -14.40 -28.44 22.67
C ALA A 316 -13.54 -27.73 21.60
N ILE A 317 -12.56 -26.94 22.03
CA ILE A 317 -11.51 -26.38 21.17
C ILE A 317 -10.25 -27.23 21.34
N ILE A 318 -10.12 -28.23 20.48
CA ILE A 318 -8.99 -29.15 20.38
C ILE A 318 -8.62 -29.32 18.90
N ASN A 319 -7.33 -29.52 18.60
CA ASN A 319 -6.87 -29.74 17.23
C ASN A 319 -7.21 -31.16 16.74
N ASN A 320 -6.38 -32.14 17.10
CA ASN A 320 -6.60 -33.54 16.77
C ASN A 320 -6.52 -34.37 18.06
N PRO A 321 -7.63 -35.01 18.49
CA PRO A 321 -7.64 -35.87 19.67
C PRO A 321 -6.63 -37.03 19.60
N ASN A 322 -6.32 -37.52 18.40
CA ASN A 322 -5.40 -38.64 18.21
C ASN A 322 -3.95 -38.31 18.57
N ASP A 323 -3.54 -37.04 18.46
CA ASP A 323 -2.17 -36.60 18.79
C ASP A 323 -1.87 -36.71 20.29
N TRP A 324 -2.91 -36.81 21.11
CA TRP A 324 -2.79 -36.98 22.56
C TRP A 324 -2.81 -38.43 23.00
N LYS A 325 -3.30 -39.35 22.16
CA LYS A 325 -3.44 -40.76 22.52
C LYS A 325 -2.05 -41.39 22.69
N GLY A 326 -1.80 -41.96 23.86
CA GLY A 326 -0.50 -42.52 24.23
C GLY A 326 0.56 -41.48 24.61
N LYS A 327 0.22 -40.19 24.64
CA LYS A 327 1.17 -39.13 25.00
C LYS A 327 1.28 -39.03 26.54
N PRO A 328 2.50 -39.02 27.11
CA PRO A 328 2.71 -38.72 28.53
C PRO A 328 2.48 -37.23 28.78
N VAL A 329 1.78 -36.90 29.87
CA VAL A 329 1.53 -35.52 30.29
C VAL A 329 1.90 -35.29 31.74
N ASN A 330 2.22 -34.04 32.06
CA ASN A 330 2.54 -33.61 33.42
C ASN A 330 1.37 -32.91 34.11
N THR A 331 1.38 -32.92 35.44
CA THR A 331 0.44 -32.14 36.26
C THR A 331 0.46 -30.67 35.85
N GLY A 332 -0.70 -30.11 35.53
CA GLY A 332 -0.88 -28.74 35.07
C GLY A 332 -0.72 -28.54 33.56
N GLU A 333 -0.31 -29.56 32.79
CA GLU A 333 -0.23 -29.45 31.33
C GLU A 333 -1.62 -29.24 30.72
N ARG A 334 -1.75 -28.23 29.85
CA ARG A 334 -2.99 -27.90 29.15
C ARG A 334 -3.24 -28.90 28.03
N ILE A 335 -4.37 -29.58 28.09
CA ILE A 335 -4.80 -30.56 27.08
C ILE A 335 -5.62 -29.85 26.00
N PHE A 336 -6.75 -29.22 26.37
CA PHE A 336 -7.60 -28.46 25.45
C PHE A 336 -8.48 -27.43 26.19
N LEU A 337 -9.29 -26.67 25.46
CA LEU A 337 -10.20 -25.66 26.03
C LEU A 337 -11.66 -26.03 25.82
N ILE A 338 -12.50 -25.66 26.78
CA ILE A 338 -13.96 -25.68 26.66
C ILE A 338 -14.44 -24.24 26.60
N ALA A 339 -15.13 -23.87 25.54
CA ALA A 339 -15.58 -22.50 25.29
C ALA A 339 -17.10 -22.41 25.24
N ASN A 340 -17.68 -21.39 25.85
CA ASN A 340 -19.11 -21.11 25.71
C ASN A 340 -19.38 -20.35 24.40
N PRO A 341 -20.19 -20.88 23.46
CA PRO A 341 -20.46 -20.23 22.18
C PRO A 341 -21.19 -18.88 22.32
N ASN A 342 -21.90 -18.65 23.42
CA ASN A 342 -22.60 -17.40 23.69
C ASN A 342 -21.69 -16.33 24.34
N SER A 343 -20.46 -16.70 24.70
CA SER A 343 -19.47 -15.83 25.35
C SER A 343 -18.25 -15.70 24.46
N ILE A 344 -18.31 -14.75 23.52
CA ILE A 344 -17.27 -14.50 22.52
C ILE A 344 -16.75 -13.07 22.60
N GLU A 345 -15.53 -12.87 22.12
CA GLU A 345 -14.89 -11.58 21.96
C GLU A 345 -14.13 -11.53 20.63
N LEU A 346 -13.78 -10.32 20.20
CA LEU A 346 -13.00 -10.10 18.98
C LEU A 346 -11.53 -9.93 19.35
N LYS A 347 -10.69 -10.80 18.79
CA LYS A 347 -9.25 -10.68 18.83
C LYS A 347 -8.78 -10.02 17.54
N ILE A 348 -8.25 -8.81 17.65
CA ILE A 348 -7.82 -8.01 16.52
C ILE A 348 -6.29 -7.87 16.58
N MET A 349 -5.61 -8.25 15.49
CA MET A 349 -4.15 -8.17 15.40
C MET A 349 -3.75 -6.95 14.58
N LEU A 350 -3.47 -5.84 15.27
CA LEU A 350 -3.18 -4.56 14.61
C LEU A 350 -1.67 -4.37 14.41
N PRO A 351 -1.18 -4.20 13.16
CA PRO A 351 0.24 -3.95 12.90
C PRO A 351 0.78 -2.72 13.64
N VAL A 352 2.01 -2.83 14.17
CA VAL A 352 2.67 -1.72 14.89
C VAL A 352 2.79 -0.46 14.02
N SER A 353 2.93 -0.60 12.70
CA SER A 353 3.00 0.51 11.74
C SER A 353 1.72 1.37 11.72
N ASP A 354 0.58 0.79 12.05
CA ASP A 354 -0.73 1.45 12.04
C ASP A 354 -1.28 1.71 13.46
N ALA A 355 -0.52 1.36 14.51
CA ALA A 355 -0.93 1.46 15.92
C ALA A 355 -0.88 2.88 16.50
N ILE A 356 -1.30 3.88 15.73
CA ILE A 356 -1.25 5.30 16.12
C ILE A 356 -2.60 5.71 16.72
N PHE A 357 -2.58 6.31 17.92
CA PHE A 357 -3.76 6.87 18.61
C PHE A 357 -4.86 5.84 18.93
N LEU A 358 -4.50 4.67 19.46
CA LEU A 358 -5.50 3.72 19.96
C LEU A 358 -5.88 4.08 21.38
N GLU A 359 -7.18 4.09 21.65
CA GLU A 359 -7.73 4.38 22.97
C GLU A 359 -8.60 3.20 23.42
N GLU A 360 -8.65 3.00 24.73
CA GLU A 360 -9.65 2.13 25.33
C GLU A 360 -11.05 2.66 25.00
N ASN A 361 -12.03 1.76 24.83
CA ASN A 361 -13.39 2.06 24.41
C ASN A 361 -13.54 2.63 22.99
N ALA A 362 -12.49 2.58 22.16
CA ALA A 362 -12.59 2.90 20.74
C ALA A 362 -13.68 2.04 20.05
N ILE A 363 -14.44 2.66 19.16
CA ILE A 363 -15.50 1.98 18.39
C ILE A 363 -14.84 1.11 17.32
N VAL A 364 -15.29 -0.13 17.23
CA VAL A 364 -14.86 -1.11 16.24
C VAL A 364 -16.06 -1.55 15.42
N LYS A 365 -15.89 -1.61 14.10
CA LYS A 365 -16.79 -2.34 13.21
C LYS A 365 -16.09 -3.57 12.68
N ALA A 366 -16.58 -4.74 13.04
CA ALA A 366 -16.10 -6.01 12.52
C ALA A 366 -16.87 -6.37 11.25
N PHE A 367 -16.15 -6.83 10.23
CA PHE A 367 -16.67 -7.40 9.00
C PHE A 367 -16.11 -8.81 8.88
N PHE A 368 -16.97 -9.83 8.87
CA PHE A 368 -16.52 -11.22 8.77
C PHE A 368 -16.43 -11.67 7.32
N ASP A 369 -15.52 -12.61 7.03
CA ASP A 369 -15.29 -13.07 5.65
C ASP A 369 -16.50 -13.84 5.07
N ASN A 370 -17.32 -14.45 5.94
CA ASN A 370 -18.53 -15.17 5.55
C ASN A 370 -19.73 -14.24 5.26
N ASP A 371 -19.69 -12.99 5.73
CA ASP A 371 -20.76 -12.00 5.59
C ASP A 371 -20.16 -10.58 5.51
N PRO A 372 -19.60 -10.22 4.35
CA PRO A 372 -18.92 -8.93 4.18
C PRO A 372 -19.89 -7.75 4.10
N THR A 373 -21.19 -8.01 3.91
CA THR A 373 -22.21 -6.96 3.78
C THR A 373 -22.66 -6.41 5.12
N ASN A 374 -22.67 -7.24 6.16
CA ASN A 374 -23.08 -6.84 7.49
C ASN A 374 -21.87 -6.46 8.35
N SER A 375 -22.06 -5.49 9.24
CA SER A 375 -21.04 -5.07 10.19
C SER A 375 -21.51 -5.32 11.61
N TRP A 376 -20.63 -5.78 12.49
CA TRP A 376 -20.90 -5.94 13.92
C TRP A 376 -20.24 -4.80 14.68
N LYS A 377 -21.01 -4.14 15.55
CA LYS A 377 -20.50 -3.10 16.44
C LYS A 377 -19.84 -3.72 17.67
N ALA A 378 -18.63 -3.26 17.97
CA ALA A 378 -17.87 -3.66 19.14
C ALA A 378 -17.10 -2.47 19.71
N LYS A 379 -16.60 -2.63 20.94
CA LYS A 379 -15.75 -1.65 21.61
C LYS A 379 -14.46 -2.30 22.10
N VAL A 380 -13.35 -1.58 21.94
CA VAL A 380 -12.06 -2.01 22.48
C VAL A 380 -12.14 -2.09 24.01
N LYS A 381 -11.87 -3.27 24.56
CA LYS A 381 -11.84 -3.50 26.00
C LYS A 381 -10.44 -3.28 26.55
N TYR A 382 -9.43 -3.86 25.91
CA TYR A 382 -8.04 -3.66 26.29
C TYR A 382 -7.10 -3.92 25.11
N ILE A 383 -5.90 -3.36 25.20
CA ILE A 383 -4.83 -3.47 24.22
C ILE A 383 -3.62 -4.09 24.92
N SER A 384 -3.01 -5.10 24.31
CA SER A 384 -1.83 -5.75 24.88
C SER A 384 -0.65 -4.79 24.89
N TYR A 385 0.09 -4.75 26.01
CA TYR A 385 1.22 -3.82 26.18
C TYR A 385 2.40 -4.13 25.25
N LYS A 386 2.67 -5.41 24.98
CA LYS A 386 3.72 -5.85 24.06
C LYS A 386 3.12 -6.34 22.75
N PRO A 387 3.75 -6.03 21.61
CA PRO A 387 3.37 -6.62 20.34
C PRO A 387 3.86 -8.06 20.24
N GLU A 388 3.16 -8.87 19.45
CA GLU A 388 3.46 -10.27 19.17
C GLU A 388 3.56 -10.49 17.66
N LEU A 389 4.28 -11.54 17.25
CA LEU A 389 4.34 -11.94 15.84
C LEU A 389 3.05 -12.67 15.46
N THR A 390 2.41 -12.23 14.39
CA THR A 390 1.28 -12.94 13.79
C THR A 390 1.74 -14.18 13.03
N GLU A 391 0.80 -15.05 12.64
CA GLU A 391 1.05 -16.18 11.73
C GLU A 391 1.72 -15.75 10.42
N GLN A 392 1.50 -14.50 10.01
CA GLN A 392 2.08 -13.88 8.81
C GLN A 392 3.44 -13.21 9.06
N ASN A 393 4.01 -13.42 10.25
CA ASN A 393 5.29 -12.85 10.71
C ASN A 393 5.31 -11.31 10.72
N VAL A 394 4.14 -10.68 10.95
CA VAL A 394 4.00 -9.23 11.11
C VAL A 394 3.91 -8.90 12.60
N LEU A 395 4.70 -7.93 13.05
CA LEU A 395 4.65 -7.47 14.44
C LEU A 395 3.37 -6.66 14.68
N SER A 396 2.48 -7.17 15.55
CA SER A 396 1.15 -6.61 15.78
C SER A 396 0.80 -6.55 17.26
N TYR A 397 0.07 -5.51 17.67
CA TYR A 397 -0.57 -5.47 18.99
C TYR A 397 -1.85 -6.30 18.98
N LYS A 398 -2.00 -7.16 19.98
CA LYS A 398 -3.24 -7.90 20.22
C LYS A 398 -4.23 -7.00 20.96
N ILE A 399 -5.34 -6.71 20.31
CA ILE A 399 -6.45 -5.90 20.83
C ILE A 399 -7.64 -6.83 21.07
N ILE A 400 -8.23 -6.75 22.25
CA ILE A 400 -9.49 -7.44 22.55
C ILE A 400 -10.63 -6.43 22.52
N ALA A 401 -11.63 -6.71 21.71
CA ALA A 401 -12.86 -5.93 21.62
C ALA A 401 -14.08 -6.78 21.99
N GLN A 402 -15.04 -6.17 22.67
CA GLN A 402 -16.29 -6.81 23.07
C GLN A 402 -17.42 -6.33 22.16
N PHE A 403 -18.27 -7.25 21.70
CA PHE A 403 -19.49 -6.91 20.97
C PHE A 403 -20.41 -6.04 21.81
N ASP A 404 -21.02 -5.02 21.19
CA ASP A 404 -22.08 -4.23 21.83
C ASP A 404 -23.36 -5.08 21.92
N ASP A 405 -23.72 -5.78 20.83
CA ASP A 405 -24.78 -6.78 20.78
C ASP A 405 -24.29 -8.00 19.99
N ILE A 406 -24.35 -9.19 20.63
CA ILE A 406 -23.88 -10.45 20.05
C ILE A 406 -24.87 -10.97 18.99
N ASN A 407 -26.14 -10.55 19.06
CA ASN A 407 -27.21 -11.00 18.19
C ASN A 407 -27.62 -9.96 17.12
N GLU A 408 -26.81 -8.92 16.90
CA GLU A 408 -27.14 -7.76 16.02
C GLU A 408 -27.65 -8.18 14.63
N ASN A 409 -27.10 -9.26 14.06
CA ASN A 409 -27.43 -9.76 12.71
C ASN A 409 -28.19 -11.10 12.72
N GLY A 410 -28.84 -11.46 13.83
CA GLY A 410 -29.70 -12.65 13.93
C GLY A 410 -28.99 -14.01 14.07
N TYR A 411 -27.65 -14.01 14.15
CA TYR A 411 -26.85 -15.19 14.46
C TYR A 411 -25.62 -14.82 15.29
N ILE A 412 -25.07 -15.82 15.99
CA ILE A 412 -23.86 -15.66 16.82
C ILE A 412 -22.65 -16.10 15.98
N PRO A 413 -21.64 -15.24 15.80
CA PRO A 413 -20.39 -15.61 15.13
C PRO A 413 -19.72 -16.81 15.79
N SER A 414 -19.30 -17.79 14.99
CA SER A 414 -18.59 -18.97 15.50
C SER A 414 -17.16 -18.62 15.91
N ILE A 415 -16.63 -19.31 16.93
CA ILE A 415 -15.24 -19.16 17.37
C ILE A 415 -14.31 -19.58 16.23
N GLY A 416 -13.23 -18.83 16.03
CA GLY A 416 -12.27 -19.03 14.94
C GLY A 416 -12.66 -18.37 13.61
N LEU A 417 -13.83 -17.72 13.53
CA LEU A 417 -14.23 -16.98 12.34
C LEU A 417 -13.30 -15.77 12.14
N ARG A 418 -12.80 -15.59 10.91
CA ARG A 418 -11.87 -14.53 10.53
C ARG A 418 -12.59 -13.39 9.80
N GLY A 419 -11.95 -12.23 9.77
CA GLY A 419 -12.47 -11.05 9.11
C GLY A 419 -11.54 -9.85 9.18
N THR A 420 -12.09 -8.68 8.91
CA THR A 420 -11.41 -7.38 9.02
C THR A 420 -12.14 -6.46 10.01
N ALA A 421 -11.40 -5.92 10.97
CA ALA A 421 -11.86 -4.90 11.89
C ALA A 421 -11.52 -3.51 11.35
N LYS A 422 -12.52 -2.62 11.36
CA LYS A 422 -12.34 -1.18 11.21
C LYS A 422 -12.39 -0.52 12.58
N ILE A 423 -11.24 -0.14 13.11
CA ILE A 423 -11.10 0.55 14.39
C ILE A 423 -11.17 2.06 14.13
N TYR A 424 -12.07 2.74 14.82
CA TYR A 424 -12.18 4.20 14.80
C TYR A 424 -11.34 4.81 15.92
N SER A 425 -10.54 5.80 15.58
CA SER A 425 -9.64 6.52 16.48
C SER A 425 -10.06 7.99 16.58
N LYS A 426 -9.25 8.80 17.26
CA LYS A 426 -9.41 10.24 17.41
C LYS A 426 -9.52 10.95 16.05
N GLN A 427 -10.14 12.13 16.09
CA GLN A 427 -10.20 13.02 14.94
C GLN A 427 -8.81 13.60 14.67
N VAL A 428 -8.39 13.55 13.41
CA VAL A 428 -7.13 14.11 12.91
C VAL A 428 -7.44 15.04 11.73
N SER A 429 -6.49 15.91 11.36
CA SER A 429 -6.67 16.73 10.15
C SER A 429 -6.70 15.87 8.89
N LEU A 430 -7.45 16.31 7.87
CA LEU A 430 -7.48 15.65 6.56
C LEU A 430 -6.07 15.52 5.95
N PHE A 431 -5.21 16.51 6.16
CA PHE A 431 -3.80 16.44 5.79
C PHE A 431 -3.11 15.22 6.40
N PHE A 432 -3.21 15.04 7.72
CA PHE A 432 -2.59 13.90 8.39
C PHE A 432 -3.21 12.58 7.92
N TYR A 433 -4.54 12.53 7.75
CA TYR A 433 -5.23 11.33 7.26
C TYR A 433 -4.67 10.85 5.90
N LEU A 434 -4.46 11.76 4.94
CA LEU A 434 -3.95 11.44 3.60
C LEU A 434 -2.44 11.19 3.58
N PHE A 435 -1.67 12.02 4.27
CA PHE A 435 -0.21 12.02 4.18
C PHE A 435 0.49 11.22 5.29
N ARG A 436 -0.22 10.55 6.22
CA ARG A 436 0.43 9.78 7.31
C ARG A 436 1.45 8.75 6.80
N LYS A 437 1.10 7.95 5.80
CA LYS A 437 1.96 6.87 5.25
C LYS A 437 3.19 7.42 4.52
N PRO A 438 3.09 8.41 3.62
CA PRO A 438 4.27 9.01 3.01
C PRO A 438 5.13 9.76 4.03
N ILE A 439 4.53 10.41 5.05
CA ILE A 439 5.29 11.06 6.14
C ILE A 439 6.06 10.00 6.94
N THR A 440 5.45 8.86 7.31
CA THR A 440 6.18 7.81 8.04
C THR A 440 7.28 7.17 7.19
N ALA A 441 7.04 6.94 5.90
CA ALA A 441 8.05 6.39 5.00
C ALA A 441 9.24 7.34 4.79
N THR A 442 8.97 8.64 4.55
CA THR A 442 10.03 9.66 4.43
C THR A 442 10.81 9.82 5.73
N ARG A 443 10.12 9.80 6.87
CA ARG A 443 10.76 9.80 8.19
C ARG A 443 11.71 8.60 8.38
N GLN A 444 11.26 7.40 8.03
CA GLN A 444 12.08 6.19 8.09
C GLN A 444 13.29 6.26 7.15
N TRP A 445 13.12 6.85 5.96
CA TRP A 445 14.19 6.99 4.98
C TRP A 445 15.24 8.04 5.36
N ILE A 446 14.79 9.17 5.92
CA ILE A 446 15.65 10.29 6.35
C ILE A 446 16.29 10.01 7.72
N GLY A 447 15.74 9.06 8.49
CA GLY A 447 16.31 8.62 9.77
C GLY A 447 16.08 9.59 10.93
N TRP A 448 15.06 10.46 10.84
CA TRP A 448 14.71 11.43 11.89
C TRP A 448 13.57 10.95 12.80
#